data_AF-A0A9Q3GXL6-F1
#
_entry.id   AF-A0A9Q3GXL6-F1
#
_cell.length_a   1.000
_cell.length_b   1.000
_cell.length_c   1.000
_cell.angle_alpha   90.00
_cell.angle_beta   90.00
_cell.angle_gamma   90.00
#
_symmetry.space_group_name_H-M   'P 1'
#
loop_
_entity.id
_entity.type
_entity.pdbx_description
1 polymer ?
#
loop_
_entity_poly.entity_id
_entity_poly.type
_entity_poly.pdbx_seq_one_letter_code
_entity_poly.pdbx_strand_id
1 'polypeptide(L)'
;MGLSSQMRVCVLPKIPIQSENCKPPKGLPADFYSLKWLKGLTNMEKRMTVDIKNVALLPNPKESLNPKKHPDESLSDKVFNKKYRDKVTKSYFIEEESVNEEVEDGDESIDLEAPSPDQSEAEDGWYYEPGEYSYEDDEEDKEETEEVAEAKSDESNEQAKMEGVEEGEL
;
A
#
# COMPACT_ATOMS: atom_id res chain seq x y z
N MET A 1 11.64 -43.44 8.67
CA MET A 1 10.54 -42.86 9.47
C MET A 1 10.28 -41.48 8.90
N GLY A 2 9.14 -41.29 8.23
CA GLY A 2 8.80 -40.02 7.57
C GLY A 2 8.25 -39.03 8.58
N LEU A 3 8.70 -37.78 8.51
CA LEU A 3 8.08 -36.67 9.22
C LEU A 3 6.77 -36.35 8.48
N SER A 4 5.63 -36.75 9.03
CA SER A 4 4.34 -36.25 8.56
C SER A 4 4.27 -34.76 8.92
N SER A 5 4.29 -33.89 7.90
CA SER A 5 4.05 -32.46 8.09
C SER A 5 2.61 -32.28 8.55
N GLN A 6 2.40 -32.10 9.85
CA GLN A 6 1.10 -31.78 10.40
C GLN A 6 0.86 -30.28 10.18
N MET A 7 0.13 -29.96 9.11
CA MET A 7 -0.30 -28.59 8.84
C MET A 7 -1.28 -28.17 9.93
N ARG A 8 -1.02 -27.04 10.58
CA ARG A 8 -2.00 -26.44 11.50
C ARG A 8 -3.19 -25.94 10.68
N VAL A 9 -4.39 -26.39 11.03
CA VAL A 9 -5.62 -25.87 10.46
C VAL A 9 -5.96 -24.59 11.21
N CYS A 10 -5.90 -23.44 10.54
CA CYS A 10 -6.39 -22.19 11.10
C CYS A 10 -7.91 -22.14 10.92
N VAL A 11 -8.64 -22.02 12.02
CA VAL A 11 -10.11 -21.96 12.03
C VAL A 11 -10.54 -20.59 12.51
N LEU A 12 -11.43 -19.92 11.76
CA LEU A 12 -11.93 -18.59 12.11
C LEU A 12 -13.08 -18.70 13.13
N PRO A 13 -13.16 -17.80 14.13
CA PRO A 13 -14.30 -17.72 15.02
C PRO A 13 -15.55 -17.25 14.26
N LYS A 14 -16.73 -17.79 14.61
CA LYS A 14 -18.02 -17.39 14.03
C LYS A 14 -18.44 -15.99 14.46
N ILE A 15 -18.12 -15.63 15.70
CA ILE A 15 -18.35 -14.29 16.23
C ILE A 15 -17.03 -13.53 16.14
N PRO A 16 -16.95 -12.42 15.39
CA PRO A 16 -15.75 -11.59 15.33
C PRO A 16 -15.36 -11.12 16.73
N ILE A 17 -14.15 -11.47 17.15
CA ILE A 17 -13.59 -11.01 18.42
C ILE A 17 -12.89 -9.68 18.14
N GLN A 18 -13.30 -8.63 18.84
CA GLN A 18 -12.61 -7.34 18.73
C GLN A 18 -11.21 -7.47 19.33
N SER A 19 -10.20 -7.01 18.59
CA SER A 19 -8.84 -6.90 19.09
C SER A 19 -8.77 -5.89 20.24
N GLU A 20 -8.10 -6.24 21.32
CA GLU A 20 -7.79 -5.31 22.42
C GLU A 20 -6.77 -4.23 21.98
N ASN A 21 -5.96 -4.57 20.96
CA ASN A 21 -4.97 -3.68 20.38
C ASN A 21 -5.53 -3.02 19.12
N CYS A 22 -6.05 -1.80 19.28
CA CYS A 22 -6.52 -0.95 18.17
C CYS A 22 -5.43 0.00 17.64
N LYS A 23 -4.20 -0.08 18.16
CA LYS A 23 -3.10 0.77 17.69
C LYS A 23 -2.54 0.20 16.39
N PRO A 24 -2.30 1.04 15.37
CA PRO A 24 -1.62 0.58 14.16
C PRO A 24 -0.19 0.14 14.50
N PRO A 25 0.35 -0.86 13.80
CA PRO A 25 1.78 -1.18 13.90
C PRO A 25 2.60 0.06 13.51
N LYS A 26 3.74 0.26 14.17
CA LYS A 26 4.65 1.39 13.90
C LYS A 26 5.93 0.90 13.22
N GLY A 27 6.57 1.79 12.46
CA GLY A 27 7.86 1.51 11.82
C GLY A 27 7.76 0.60 10.58
N LEU A 28 6.55 0.31 10.09
CA LEU A 28 6.39 -0.43 8.85
C LEU A 28 6.45 0.54 7.65
N PRO A 29 6.85 0.04 6.47
CA PRO A 29 6.84 0.83 5.24
C PRO A 29 5.44 1.35 4.88
N ALA A 30 5.39 2.49 4.18
CA ALA A 30 4.14 3.20 3.87
C ALA A 30 3.10 2.37 3.11
N ASP A 31 3.55 1.41 2.30
CA ASP A 31 2.73 0.51 1.50
C ASP A 31 2.05 -0.60 2.31
N PHE A 32 2.36 -0.74 3.59
CA PHE A 32 1.65 -1.62 4.51
C PHE A 32 0.31 -1.03 5.00
N TYR A 33 0.16 0.30 4.90
CA TYR A 33 -1.02 1.00 5.41
C TYR A 33 -2.02 1.34 4.31
N SER A 34 -3.30 1.43 4.69
CA SER A 34 -4.33 1.96 3.79
C SER A 34 -4.06 3.43 3.44
N LEU A 35 -4.11 3.75 2.15
CA LEU A 35 -3.98 5.13 1.66
C LEU A 35 -5.02 6.06 2.29
N LYS A 36 -6.26 5.59 2.48
CA LYS A 36 -7.34 6.38 3.10
C LYS A 36 -7.01 6.71 4.55
N TRP A 37 -6.49 5.74 5.29
CA TRP A 37 -6.07 5.93 6.68
C TRP A 37 -4.88 6.89 6.76
N LEU A 38 -3.85 6.68 5.94
CA LEU A 38 -2.65 7.51 5.95
C LEU A 38 -2.96 8.97 5.58
N LYS A 39 -3.85 9.20 4.59
CA LYS A 39 -4.28 10.56 4.19
C LYS A 39 -5.00 11.31 5.32
N GLY A 40 -5.64 10.60 6.25
CA GLY A 40 -6.31 11.20 7.41
C GLY A 40 -5.37 11.65 8.52
N LEU A 41 -4.10 11.22 8.51
CA LEU A 41 -3.12 11.57 9.53
C LEU A 41 -2.44 12.92 9.26
N THR A 42 -2.05 13.61 10.33
CA THR A 42 -1.17 14.77 10.24
C THR A 42 0.25 14.36 9.80
N ASN A 43 1.02 15.29 9.24
CA ASN A 43 2.40 15.01 8.83
C ASN A 43 3.29 14.52 9.99
N MET A 44 3.06 15.01 11.21
CA MET A 44 3.79 14.56 12.40
C MET A 44 3.47 13.10 12.74
N GLU A 45 2.20 12.71 12.72
CA GLU A 45 1.77 11.33 12.99
C GLU A 45 2.27 10.36 11.94
N LYS A 46 2.26 10.75 10.67
CA LYS A 46 2.84 9.96 9.57
C LYS A 46 4.31 9.67 9.84
N ARG A 47 5.09 10.69 10.19
CA ARG A 47 6.54 10.56 10.48
C ARG A 47 6.83 9.67 11.70
N MET A 48 5.98 9.72 12.72
CA MET A 48 6.14 8.90 13.93
C MET A 48 5.69 7.45 13.75
N THR A 49 4.80 7.19 12.80
CA THR A 49 4.16 5.87 12.65
C THR A 49 4.74 5.07 11.50
N VAL A 50 5.12 5.73 10.40
CA VAL A 50 5.47 5.07 9.13
C VAL A 50 6.96 5.22 8.84
N ASP A 51 7.59 4.13 8.39
CA ASP A 51 8.92 4.17 7.81
C ASP A 51 8.86 4.72 6.38
N ILE A 52 9.32 5.95 6.22
CA ILE A 52 9.36 6.68 4.95
C ILE A 52 10.63 6.41 4.14
N LYS A 53 11.60 5.69 4.71
CA LYS A 53 12.91 5.41 4.10
C LYS A 53 12.87 4.13 3.28
N ASN A 54 12.04 3.18 3.69
CA ASN A 54 11.94 1.87 3.05
C ASN A 54 10.58 1.66 2.37
N VAL A 55 10.56 0.70 1.46
CA VAL A 55 9.40 0.24 0.70
C VAL A 55 9.40 -1.29 0.75
N ALA A 56 8.25 -1.90 1.04
CA ALA A 56 8.12 -3.36 1.12
C ALA A 56 7.63 -3.99 -0.20
N LEU A 57 6.86 -3.24 -0.99
CA LEU A 57 6.14 -3.72 -2.16
C LEU A 57 6.61 -3.04 -3.45
N LEU A 58 6.36 -3.71 -4.57
CA LEU A 58 6.49 -3.11 -5.88
C LEU A 58 5.44 -1.99 -6.03
N PRO A 59 5.65 -1.03 -6.95
CA PRO A 59 4.68 0.03 -7.23
C PRO A 59 3.28 -0.49 -7.58
N ASN A 60 3.21 -1.71 -8.13
CA ASN A 60 1.98 -2.48 -8.26
C ASN A 60 1.98 -3.62 -7.22
N PRO A 61 1.23 -3.50 -6.11
CA PRO A 61 1.21 -4.51 -5.05
C PRO A 61 0.80 -5.92 -5.53
N LYS A 62 -0.03 -6.01 -6.57
CA LYS A 62 -0.45 -7.30 -7.15
C LYS A 62 0.73 -8.10 -7.68
N GLU A 63 1.80 -7.44 -8.12
CA GLU A 63 3.00 -8.11 -8.61
C GLU A 63 3.87 -8.67 -7.49
N SER A 64 3.85 -8.05 -6.31
CA SER A 64 4.59 -8.51 -5.12
C SER A 64 3.96 -9.69 -4.41
N LEU A 65 2.64 -9.86 -4.53
CA LEU A 65 1.90 -10.92 -3.85
C LEU A 65 1.68 -12.16 -4.73
N ASN A 66 2.31 -12.20 -5.91
CA ASN A 66 2.17 -13.32 -6.82
C ASN A 66 2.93 -14.56 -6.32
N PRO A 67 2.41 -15.78 -6.58
CA PRO A 67 3.14 -17.02 -6.26
C PRO A 67 4.51 -17.09 -6.94
N LYS A 68 4.61 -16.49 -8.12
CA LYS A 68 5.86 -16.33 -8.85
C LYS A 68 6.47 -14.96 -8.51
N LYS A 69 7.60 -15.01 -7.81
CA LYS A 69 8.35 -13.82 -7.41
C LYS A 69 8.75 -12.98 -8.63
N HIS A 70 8.57 -11.67 -8.52
CA HIS A 70 9.12 -10.72 -9.46
C HIS A 70 10.66 -10.73 -9.36
N PRO A 71 11.42 -10.60 -10.47
CA PRO A 71 12.88 -10.63 -10.44
C PRO A 71 13.49 -9.60 -9.47
N ASP A 72 12.85 -8.45 -9.33
CA ASP A 72 13.35 -7.41 -8.42
C ASP A 72 13.16 -7.72 -6.94
N GLU A 73 12.32 -8.69 -6.55
CA GLU A 73 12.21 -9.13 -5.15
C GLU A 73 13.46 -9.88 -4.67
N SER A 74 14.34 -10.28 -5.60
CA SER A 74 15.64 -10.88 -5.28
C SER A 74 16.75 -9.86 -5.05
N LEU A 75 16.47 -8.56 -5.25
CA LEU A 75 17.41 -7.49 -4.98
C LEU A 75 17.59 -7.32 -3.47
N SER A 76 18.74 -6.79 -3.06
CA SER A 76 18.91 -6.34 -1.69
C SER A 76 18.05 -5.11 -1.42
N ASP A 77 17.58 -4.95 -0.17
CA ASP A 77 16.71 -3.84 0.25
C ASP A 77 17.25 -2.47 -0.18
N LYS A 78 18.57 -2.27 -0.06
CA LYS A 78 19.23 -1.02 -0.49
C LYS A 78 19.01 -0.72 -1.97
N VAL A 79 19.12 -1.73 -2.83
CA VAL A 79 18.96 -1.59 -4.28
C VAL A 79 17.48 -1.48 -4.65
N PHE A 80 16.63 -2.27 -3.99
CA PHE A 80 15.18 -2.24 -4.17
C PHE A 80 14.60 -0.86 -3.80
N ASN A 81 14.91 -0.37 -2.60
CA ASN A 81 14.45 0.93 -2.11
C ASN A 81 14.94 2.07 -3.02
N LYS A 82 16.21 2.05 -3.44
CA LYS A 82 16.73 3.05 -4.38
C LYS A 82 15.96 3.08 -5.71
N LYS A 83 15.45 1.93 -6.17
CA LYS A 83 14.72 1.81 -7.45
C LYS A 83 13.25 2.24 -7.32
N TYR A 84 12.62 1.97 -6.18
CA TYR A 84 11.17 2.06 -6.04
C TYR A 84 10.67 3.13 -5.07
N ARG A 85 11.48 3.59 -4.11
CA ARG A 85 11.11 4.60 -3.11
C ARG A 85 10.44 5.81 -3.75
N ASP A 86 11.12 6.50 -4.66
CA ASP A 86 10.60 7.75 -5.21
C ASP A 86 9.32 7.58 -6.05
N LYS A 87 9.05 6.36 -6.54
CA LYS A 87 7.79 6.06 -7.25
C LYS A 87 6.65 5.82 -6.26
N VAL A 88 6.94 5.08 -5.20
CA VAL A 88 5.98 4.69 -4.16
C VAL A 88 5.67 5.89 -3.28
N THR A 89 6.65 6.58 -2.71
CA THR A 89 6.45 7.71 -1.76
C THR A 89 5.60 8.85 -2.35
N LYS A 90 5.61 9.04 -3.68
CA LYS A 90 4.76 10.03 -4.36
C LYS A 90 3.27 9.79 -4.13
N SER A 91 2.81 8.54 -4.09
CA SER A 91 1.38 8.24 -3.88
C SER A 91 0.92 8.47 -2.44
N TYR A 92 1.86 8.50 -1.48
CA TYR A 92 1.55 8.63 -0.05
C TYR A 92 1.57 10.08 0.47
N PHE A 93 1.87 11.07 -0.40
CA PHE A 93 1.86 12.51 -0.07
C PHE A 93 2.60 12.83 1.24
N ILE A 94 3.79 12.25 1.41
CA ILE A 94 4.68 12.57 2.52
C ILE A 94 5.62 13.65 2.00
N GLU A 95 5.35 14.91 2.36
CA GLU A 95 6.22 16.02 1.95
C GLU A 95 7.63 15.84 2.56
N GLU A 96 8.64 15.82 1.70
CA GLU A 96 10.06 15.75 2.04
C GLU A 96 10.52 17.07 2.66
N GLU A 97 10.12 17.36 3.89
CA GLU A 97 10.94 18.22 4.73
C GLU A 97 11.89 17.32 5.51
N SER A 98 13.19 17.47 5.20
CA SER A 98 14.32 16.69 5.67
C SER A 98 14.18 16.17 7.11
N VAL A 99 14.09 14.85 7.26
CA VAL A 99 14.11 14.20 8.57
C VAL A 99 15.54 14.20 9.09
N ASN A 100 15.82 15.09 10.02
CA ASN A 100 16.94 14.95 10.94
C ASN A 100 16.38 14.89 12.35
N GLU A 101 16.10 13.68 12.83
CA GLU A 101 15.96 13.43 14.27
C GLU A 101 16.10 11.92 14.54
N GLU A 102 16.93 11.61 15.53
CA GLU A 102 17.19 10.29 16.06
C GLU A 102 15.92 9.81 16.77
N VAL A 103 15.33 8.72 16.29
CA VAL A 103 14.22 8.06 16.97
C VAL A 103 14.79 7.12 18.03
N GLU A 104 14.41 7.38 19.29
CA GLU A 104 14.68 6.51 20.43
C GLU A 104 13.90 5.20 20.25
N ASP A 105 14.65 4.11 20.17
CA ASP A 105 14.17 2.74 19.97
C ASP A 105 13.47 2.29 21.26
N GLY A 106 12.14 2.33 21.27
CA GLY A 106 11.33 1.76 22.34
C GLY A 106 11.18 0.27 22.12
N ASP A 107 12.02 -0.53 22.78
CA ASP A 107 12.00 -1.98 22.71
C ASP A 107 10.78 -2.56 23.44
N GLU A 108 9.66 -2.71 22.75
CA GLU A 108 8.62 -3.63 23.22
C GLU A 108 9.02 -5.06 22.83
N SER A 109 9.87 -5.66 23.67
CA SER A 109 10.22 -7.08 23.59
C SER A 109 8.97 -7.94 23.80
N ILE A 110 8.55 -8.64 22.74
CA ILE A 110 7.51 -9.66 22.84
C ILE A 110 8.08 -10.89 23.56
N ASP A 111 7.49 -11.21 24.71
CA ASP A 111 7.80 -12.44 25.45
C ASP A 111 7.28 -13.66 24.66
N LEU A 112 8.21 -14.38 24.04
CA LEU A 112 7.93 -15.62 23.28
C LEU A 112 7.83 -16.86 24.19
N GLU A 113 8.01 -16.73 25.51
CA GLU A 113 7.88 -17.84 26.46
C GLU A 113 6.45 -18.04 26.97
N ALA A 114 5.48 -17.26 26.48
CA ALA A 114 4.08 -17.49 26.78
C ALA A 114 3.66 -18.91 26.35
N PRO A 115 3.17 -19.76 27.28
CA PRO A 115 2.73 -21.10 26.94
C PRO A 115 1.61 -21.02 25.90
N SER A 116 1.76 -21.76 24.81
CA SER A 116 0.71 -21.88 23.80
C SER A 116 -0.56 -22.37 24.49
N PRO A 117 -1.72 -21.70 24.31
CA PRO A 117 -2.95 -22.17 24.91
C PRO A 117 -3.20 -23.61 24.46
N ASP A 118 -3.36 -24.50 25.43
CA ASP A 118 -3.70 -25.89 25.19
C ASP A 118 -5.00 -25.94 24.39
N GLN A 119 -4.91 -26.38 23.13
CA GLN A 119 -6.07 -26.62 22.28
C GLN A 119 -6.73 -27.95 22.67
N SER A 120 -7.11 -28.09 23.94
CA SER A 120 -7.98 -29.17 24.36
C SER A 120 -9.43 -28.71 24.19
N GLU A 121 -10.07 -29.28 23.16
CA GLU A 121 -11.49 -29.23 22.82
C GLU A 121 -12.08 -27.81 22.68
N ALA A 122 -11.92 -27.24 21.48
CA ALA A 122 -12.81 -26.18 21.04
C ALA A 122 -14.26 -26.70 21.13
N GLU A 123 -15.05 -26.08 22.00
CA GLU A 123 -16.47 -26.33 22.14
C GLU A 123 -17.15 -26.17 20.76
N ASP A 124 -17.72 -27.27 20.25
CA ASP A 124 -18.35 -27.36 18.93
C ASP A 124 -19.39 -26.24 18.76
N GLY A 125 -19.03 -25.18 18.03
CA GLY A 125 -19.96 -24.09 17.73
C GLY A 125 -19.35 -22.70 17.61
N TRP A 126 -18.21 -22.43 18.24
CA TRP A 126 -17.60 -21.08 18.24
C TRP A 126 -16.77 -20.76 17.00
N TYR A 127 -16.36 -21.77 16.23
CA TYR A 127 -15.48 -21.67 15.07
C TYR A 127 -16.14 -22.28 13.83
N TYR A 128 -15.87 -21.73 12.65
CA TYR A 128 -16.36 -22.27 11.38
C TYR A 128 -15.79 -23.65 11.08
N GLU A 129 -16.51 -24.50 10.34
CA GLU A 129 -15.87 -25.69 9.80
C GLU A 129 -14.90 -25.33 8.67
N PRO A 130 -13.82 -26.10 8.45
CA PRO A 130 -12.90 -25.88 7.35
C PRO A 130 -13.65 -25.88 6.00
N GLY A 131 -13.70 -24.72 5.33
CA GLY A 131 -14.39 -24.54 4.04
C GLY A 131 -15.78 -23.89 4.10
N GLU A 132 -16.28 -23.54 5.30
CA GLU A 132 -17.59 -22.88 5.47
C GLU A 132 -17.52 -21.35 5.38
N TYR A 133 -16.35 -20.75 5.60
CA TYR A 133 -16.19 -19.29 5.59
C TYR A 133 -16.05 -18.73 4.16
N SER A 134 -16.78 -17.65 3.84
CA SER A 134 -16.57 -16.84 2.62
C SER A 134 -16.15 -15.42 2.99
N TYR A 135 -15.21 -14.85 2.25
CA TYR A 135 -14.96 -13.41 2.31
C TYR A 135 -16.06 -12.71 1.53
N GLU A 136 -16.95 -12.01 2.23
CA GLU A 136 -17.86 -11.06 1.59
C GLU A 136 -17.00 -9.87 1.14
N ASP A 137 -16.80 -9.77 -0.18
CA ASP A 137 -16.11 -8.66 -0.82
C ASP A 137 -17.05 -7.46 -0.81
N ASP A 138 -16.78 -6.50 0.07
CA ASP A 138 -17.54 -5.25 0.18
C ASP A 138 -17.14 -4.33 -0.98
N GLU A 139 -17.52 -4.71 -2.20
CA GLU A 139 -17.36 -3.95 -3.44
C GLU A 139 -18.34 -2.76 -3.44
N GLU A 140 -18.06 -1.75 -2.61
CA GLU A 140 -18.54 -0.38 -2.84
C GLU A 140 -17.41 0.48 -3.44
N ASP A 141 -16.96 0.11 -4.64
CA ASP A 141 -16.26 1.03 -5.55
C ASP A 141 -17.15 1.34 -6.75
N LYS A 142 -18.08 2.30 -6.56
CA LYS A 142 -18.76 2.93 -7.68
C LYS A 142 -17.81 3.95 -8.29
N GLU A 143 -17.06 3.52 -9.30
CA GLU A 143 -16.42 4.43 -10.25
C GLU A 143 -17.52 5.29 -10.92
N GLU A 144 -17.61 6.58 -10.55
CA GLU A 144 -18.24 7.57 -11.41
C GLU A 144 -17.32 7.85 -12.59
N THR A 145 -17.59 7.17 -13.71
CA THR A 145 -17.06 7.52 -15.01
C THR A 145 -17.73 8.81 -15.49
N GLU A 146 -17.13 9.98 -15.24
CA GLU A 146 -17.53 11.19 -15.96
C GLU A 146 -16.97 11.15 -17.39
N GLU A 147 -17.92 11.16 -18.34
CA GLU A 147 -17.71 11.06 -19.77
C GLU A 147 -16.86 12.21 -20.33
N VAL A 148 -15.92 11.83 -21.21
CA VAL A 148 -15.12 12.73 -22.03
C VAL A 148 -16.03 13.40 -23.07
N ALA A 149 -16.27 14.72 -22.92
CA ALA A 149 -16.85 15.53 -23.98
C ALA A 149 -15.75 15.99 -24.96
N GLU A 150 -15.62 15.26 -26.06
CA GLU A 150 -14.80 15.62 -27.22
C GLU A 150 -15.47 16.76 -28.00
N ALA A 151 -14.83 17.94 -28.03
CA ALA A 151 -15.22 19.03 -28.92
C ALA A 151 -14.18 19.16 -30.05
N LYS A 152 -14.47 18.53 -31.19
CA LYS A 152 -13.89 18.87 -32.49
C LYS A 152 -14.70 19.99 -33.13
N SER A 153 -14.04 21.08 -33.51
CA SER A 153 -14.50 22.00 -34.57
C SER A 153 -13.28 22.78 -35.05
N ASP A 154 -12.64 22.38 -36.14
CA ASP A 154 -12.95 22.64 -37.56
C ASP A 154 -12.07 23.78 -38.10
N GLU A 155 -11.48 23.49 -39.24
CA GLU A 155 -10.38 24.14 -39.92
C GLU A 155 -10.93 25.23 -40.84
N SER A 156 -10.34 26.44 -40.81
CA SER A 156 -10.46 27.34 -41.97
C SER A 156 -9.20 28.16 -42.17
N ASN A 157 -8.47 27.73 -43.20
CA ASN A 157 -7.37 28.39 -43.88
C ASN A 157 -7.90 29.61 -44.66
N GLU A 158 -7.38 30.82 -44.40
CA GLU A 158 -7.37 31.90 -45.40
C GLU A 158 -6.05 32.66 -45.39
N GLN A 159 -5.29 32.40 -46.44
CA GLN A 159 -4.07 33.05 -46.87
C GLN A 159 -4.39 34.41 -47.52
N ALA A 160 -3.97 35.51 -46.89
CA ALA A 160 -3.99 36.84 -47.51
C ALA A 160 -2.57 37.39 -47.66
N LYS A 161 -2.08 37.30 -48.89
CA LYS A 161 -0.92 37.96 -49.46
C LYS A 161 -1.20 39.46 -49.56
N MET A 162 -0.37 40.32 -48.97
CA MET A 162 -0.24 41.72 -49.40
C MET A 162 1.23 42.12 -49.45
N GLU A 163 1.56 42.64 -50.62
CA GLU A 163 2.83 43.07 -51.18
C GLU A 163 2.89 44.61 -51.08
N GLY A 164 4.07 45.21 -50.88
CA GLY A 164 4.28 46.67 -50.87
C GLY A 164 5.29 47.12 -49.81
N VAL A 165 6.59 47.33 -50.12
CA VAL A 165 7.20 48.62 -50.57
C VAL A 165 7.15 49.64 -49.41
N GLU A 166 8.24 50.16 -48.84
CA GLU A 166 9.26 51.02 -49.47
C GLU A 166 10.44 51.29 -48.51
N GLU A 167 11.53 51.77 -49.10
CA GLU A 167 12.86 52.07 -48.56
C GLU A 167 12.92 53.32 -47.67
N GLY A 168 14.05 53.47 -46.95
CA GLY A 168 14.52 54.70 -46.31
C GLY A 168 15.64 54.37 -45.29
N GLU A 169 16.93 54.35 -45.65
CA GLU A 169 17.86 55.52 -45.69
C GLU A 169 17.78 56.36 -44.39
N LEU A 170 18.82 56.55 -43.57
CA LEU A 170 20.28 56.58 -43.71
C LEU A 170 20.95 56.21 -42.37
#